data_AF-A0A7J5LKU8-F1
#
_entry.id   AF-A0A7J5LKU8-F1
#
_cell.length_a   1.000
_cell.length_b   1.000
_cell.length_c   1.000
_cell.angle_alpha   90.00
_cell.angle_beta   90.00
_cell.angle_gamma   90.00
#
_symmetry.space_group_name_H-M   'P 1'
#
loop_
_entity.id
_entity.type
_entity.pdbx_description
1 polymer ?
#
loop_
_entity_poly.entity_id
_entity_poly.type
_entity_poly.pdbx_seq_one_letter_code
_entity_poly.pdbx_strand_id
1 'polypeptide(L)'
;MKNMTDMQRQYLQMLKEEEKEELSKNLNLITSFKELALKRGVKLIDENFSYIRTIGIVASYPNIVEYLCQDVKRDKEGLYNFSQLCSNYERKAIAEGLLYSKDFILMVHPHFRRSYFDKNNFAPRFVELFWKESFNDIEPSIALDCNRVRIDVNDRLYKEFDTWYGAKFSENIELIPDGIVHLRPPLDLDNSFVSLFFNNTYSLDIKWSTKGKIKTFQSEEFKTEDVFILHNRNIVYPVRYVHAEFDLDTKKFRHFDGAIHYYTAEEYYGRRDSDFNYNTKESNQIKSQSEKLFKMNGVVDVETWIKFTSHFMTGNPLIFEYFEGKYPENIEEIICKMRNKNE
;
A
#
# COMPACT_ATOMS: atom_id res chain seq x y z
N MET A 1 0.58 -24.72 5.92
CA MET A 1 0.24 -24.64 7.35
C MET A 1 1.10 -25.64 8.14
N LYS A 2 2.36 -25.30 8.43
CA LYS A 2 3.26 -26.09 9.29
C LYS A 2 3.03 -25.68 10.75
N ASN A 3 2.95 -26.67 11.65
CA ASN A 3 2.92 -26.63 13.12
C ASN A 3 2.66 -25.27 13.79
N MET A 4 1.39 -24.88 13.93
CA MET A 4 1.02 -23.81 14.86
C MET A 4 1.30 -24.26 16.30
N THR A 5 1.97 -23.39 17.07
CA THR A 5 2.20 -23.59 18.50
C THR A 5 0.89 -23.57 19.27
N ASP A 6 0.85 -24.16 20.46
CA ASP A 6 -0.37 -24.14 21.29
C ASP A 6 -0.80 -22.72 21.65
N MET A 7 0.16 -21.81 21.88
CA MET A 7 -0.13 -20.38 22.07
C MET A 7 -0.81 -19.75 20.85
N GLN A 8 -0.34 -20.05 19.64
CA GLN A 8 -0.98 -19.55 18.42
C GLN A 8 -2.41 -20.07 18.26
N ARG A 9 -2.65 -21.35 18.58
CA ARG A 9 -4.01 -21.93 18.53
C ARG A 9 -4.94 -21.30 19.56
N GLN A 10 -4.48 -21.14 20.80
CA GLN A 10 -5.24 -20.46 21.85
C GLN A 10 -5.58 -19.03 21.47
N TYR A 11 -4.61 -18.29 20.92
CA TYR A 11 -4.83 -16.93 20.44
C TYR A 11 -5.89 -16.85 19.32
N LEU A 12 -5.83 -17.76 18.35
CA LEU A 12 -6.84 -17.83 17.28
C LEU A 12 -8.23 -18.22 17.80
N GLN A 13 -8.30 -19.07 18.81
CA GLN A 13 -9.56 -19.44 19.45
C GLN A 13 -10.17 -18.25 20.19
N MET A 14 -9.36 -17.53 20.98
CA MET A 14 -9.77 -16.30 21.67
C MET A 14 -10.29 -15.24 20.67
N LEU A 15 -9.62 -15.08 19.52
CA LEU A 15 -10.07 -14.15 18.47
C LEU A 15 -11.46 -14.51 17.93
N LYS A 16 -11.75 -15.80 17.73
CA LYS A 16 -13.07 -16.27 17.26
C LYS A 16 -14.16 -16.08 18.31
N GLU A 17 -13.83 -16.30 19.58
CA GLU A 17 -14.76 -16.10 20.69
C GLU A 17 -15.11 -14.63 20.85
N GLU A 18 -14.12 -13.73 20.81
CA GLU A 18 -14.33 -12.29 20.83
C GLU A 18 -15.16 -11.83 19.62
N GLU A 19 -14.85 -12.33 18.41
CA GLU A 19 -15.63 -12.01 17.22
C GLU A 19 -17.11 -12.38 17.40
N LYS A 20 -17.40 -13.60 17.88
CA LYS A 20 -18.77 -14.05 18.14
C LYS A 20 -19.46 -13.18 19.18
N GLU A 21 -18.77 -12.80 20.24
CA GLU A 21 -19.30 -11.95 21.31
C GLU A 21 -19.63 -10.55 20.79
N GLU A 22 -18.71 -9.91 20.06
CA GLU A 22 -18.90 -8.55 19.54
C GLU A 22 -20.00 -8.49 18.47
N LEU A 23 -20.11 -9.49 17.59
CA LEU A 23 -21.22 -9.58 16.64
C LEU A 23 -22.57 -9.78 17.37
N SER A 24 -22.61 -10.60 18.41
CA SER A 24 -23.83 -10.85 19.20
C SER A 24 -24.30 -9.61 19.95
N LYS A 25 -23.37 -8.81 20.50
CA LYS A 25 -23.71 -7.53 21.16
C LYS A 25 -24.28 -6.50 20.19
N ASN A 26 -23.93 -6.59 18.90
CA ASN A 26 -24.25 -5.60 17.87
C ASN A 26 -25.28 -6.10 16.84
N LEU A 27 -26.13 -7.09 17.19
CA LEU A 27 -27.14 -7.63 16.29
C LEU A 27 -28.09 -6.56 15.71
N ASN A 28 -28.49 -5.57 16.51
CA ASN A 28 -29.37 -4.49 16.05
C ASN A 28 -28.71 -3.64 14.95
N LEU A 29 -27.41 -3.35 15.11
CA LEU A 29 -26.61 -2.63 14.12
C LEU A 29 -26.50 -3.45 12.82
N ILE A 30 -26.17 -4.74 12.94
CA ILE A 30 -26.04 -5.65 11.80
C ILE A 30 -27.36 -5.76 11.03
N THR A 31 -28.48 -5.95 11.73
CA THR A 31 -29.82 -6.03 11.11
C THR A 31 -30.18 -4.73 10.40
N SER A 32 -29.95 -3.58 11.05
CA SER A 32 -30.21 -2.26 10.43
C SER A 32 -29.37 -2.06 9.16
N PHE A 33 -28.11 -2.49 9.20
CA PHE A 33 -27.23 -2.40 8.03
C PHE A 33 -27.64 -3.36 6.90
N LYS A 34 -28.11 -4.58 7.21
CA LYS A 34 -28.67 -5.50 6.21
C LYS A 34 -29.87 -4.88 5.48
N GLU A 35 -30.75 -4.19 6.19
CA GLU A 35 -31.90 -3.50 5.58
C GLU A 35 -31.46 -2.36 4.67
N LEU A 36 -30.46 -1.56 5.10
CA LEU A 36 -29.86 -0.52 4.28
C LEU A 36 -29.25 -1.10 3.00
N ALA A 37 -28.42 -2.13 3.13
CA ALA A 37 -27.78 -2.81 2.02
C ALA A 37 -28.82 -3.40 1.04
N LEU A 38 -29.89 -3.99 1.56
CA LEU A 38 -30.97 -4.56 0.75
C LEU A 38 -31.69 -3.48 -0.08
N LYS A 39 -31.95 -2.30 0.51
CA LYS A 39 -32.51 -1.14 -0.22
C LYS A 39 -31.59 -0.66 -1.35
N ARG A 40 -30.29 -0.94 -1.26
CA ARG A 40 -29.28 -0.65 -2.29
C ARG A 40 -28.99 -1.84 -3.22
N GLY A 41 -29.76 -2.92 -3.11
CA GLY A 41 -29.65 -4.10 -3.98
C GLY A 41 -28.67 -5.17 -3.50
N VAL A 42 -28.09 -5.04 -2.30
CA VAL A 42 -27.13 -6.00 -1.73
C VAL A 42 -27.78 -6.83 -0.64
N LYS A 43 -27.89 -8.15 -0.87
CA LYS A 43 -28.38 -9.10 0.14
C LYS A 43 -27.21 -9.62 0.97
N LEU A 44 -27.13 -9.21 2.23
CA LEU A 44 -26.13 -9.67 3.19
C LEU A 44 -26.73 -10.72 4.14
N ILE A 45 -25.96 -11.76 4.42
CA ILE A 45 -26.22 -12.80 5.43
C ILE A 45 -25.23 -12.66 6.61
N ASP A 46 -25.39 -13.42 7.68
CA ASP A 46 -24.54 -13.29 8.88
C ASP A 46 -23.07 -13.53 8.58
N GLU A 47 -22.76 -14.43 7.64
CA GLU A 47 -21.41 -14.77 7.19
C GLU A 47 -20.71 -13.62 6.46
N ASN A 48 -21.43 -12.57 6.05
CA ASN A 48 -20.84 -11.36 5.49
C ASN A 48 -20.26 -10.44 6.57
N PHE A 49 -20.54 -10.68 7.85
CA PHE A 49 -20.10 -9.83 8.95
C PHE A 49 -18.97 -10.49 9.71
N SER A 50 -17.97 -9.68 10.05
CA SER A 50 -16.84 -10.10 10.87
C SER A 50 -16.48 -9.00 11.85
N TYR A 51 -15.88 -9.36 12.97
CA TYR A 51 -15.26 -8.39 13.87
C TYR A 51 -13.74 -8.53 13.80
N ILE A 52 -13.09 -7.43 13.48
CA ILE A 52 -11.63 -7.34 13.35
C ILE A 52 -11.15 -6.32 14.37
N ARG A 53 -10.38 -6.77 15.36
CA ARG A 53 -9.98 -5.97 16.53
C ARG A 53 -9.31 -4.63 16.20
N THR A 54 -8.58 -4.56 15.09
CA THR A 54 -7.88 -3.37 14.58
C THR A 54 -8.77 -2.42 13.76
N ILE A 55 -9.95 -2.89 13.33
CA ILE A 55 -10.83 -2.16 12.39
C ILE A 55 -12.20 -1.87 13.02
N GLY A 56 -12.89 -2.91 13.52
CA GLY A 56 -14.27 -2.85 13.98
C GLY A 56 -15.12 -3.97 13.38
N ILE A 57 -16.43 -3.75 13.31
CA ILE A 57 -17.39 -4.66 12.68
C ILE A 57 -17.44 -4.32 11.18
N VAL A 58 -17.10 -5.31 10.36
CA VAL A 58 -16.94 -5.15 8.92
C VAL A 58 -17.96 -6.00 8.17
N ALA A 59 -18.69 -5.37 7.25
CA ALA A 59 -19.52 -6.06 6.26
C ALA A 59 -18.71 -6.27 4.98
N SER A 60 -18.71 -7.50 4.46
CA SER A 60 -17.94 -7.91 3.29
C SER A 60 -18.85 -8.43 2.18
N TYR A 61 -18.80 -7.80 1.00
CA TYR A 61 -19.52 -8.24 -0.20
C TYR A 61 -18.83 -7.68 -1.45
N PRO A 62 -18.75 -8.43 -2.57
CA PRO A 62 -18.07 -7.95 -3.78
C PRO A 62 -18.62 -6.59 -4.28
N ASN A 63 -17.74 -5.61 -4.41
CA ASN A 63 -18.04 -4.23 -4.82
C ASN A 63 -19.12 -3.54 -3.96
N ILE A 64 -19.26 -3.90 -2.68
CA ILE A 64 -20.25 -3.30 -1.77
C ILE A 64 -20.23 -1.78 -1.77
N VAL A 65 -19.05 -1.16 -1.90
CA VAL A 65 -18.91 0.30 -1.95
C VAL A 65 -19.67 0.90 -3.14
N GLU A 66 -19.63 0.28 -4.32
CA GLU A 66 -20.30 0.79 -5.53
C GLU A 66 -21.83 0.74 -5.40
N TYR A 67 -22.37 -0.24 -4.66
CA TYR A 67 -23.80 -0.31 -4.36
C TYR A 67 -24.23 0.75 -3.34
N LEU A 68 -23.42 0.94 -2.29
CA LEU A 68 -23.73 1.87 -1.19
C LEU A 68 -23.50 3.34 -1.56
N CYS A 69 -22.50 3.61 -2.42
CA CYS A 69 -21.95 4.94 -2.67
C CYS A 69 -22.17 5.36 -4.13
N GLN A 70 -23.40 5.68 -4.50
CA GLN A 70 -23.75 6.06 -5.88
C GLN A 70 -23.27 7.48 -6.26
N ASP A 71 -22.96 8.31 -5.27
CA ASP A 71 -22.59 9.72 -5.45
C ASP A 71 -21.10 9.93 -5.76
N VAL A 72 -20.30 8.86 -5.65
CA VAL A 72 -18.88 8.87 -6.00
C VAL A 72 -18.60 7.77 -7.02
N LYS A 73 -17.80 8.09 -8.05
CA LYS A 73 -17.52 7.14 -9.13
C LYS A 73 -16.07 6.72 -9.11
N ARG A 74 -15.87 5.41 -9.25
CA ARG A 74 -14.58 4.80 -9.50
C ARG A 74 -14.16 5.09 -10.94
N ASP A 75 -12.94 5.57 -11.13
CA ASP A 75 -12.39 5.81 -12.46
C ASP A 75 -11.95 4.49 -13.13
N LYS A 76 -11.57 4.58 -14.41
CA LYS A 76 -11.11 3.42 -15.20
C LYS A 76 -9.85 2.74 -14.65
N GLU A 77 -9.10 3.43 -13.78
CA GLU A 77 -7.89 2.92 -13.14
C GLU A 77 -8.19 2.34 -11.75
N GLY A 78 -9.46 2.33 -11.36
CA GLY A 78 -9.91 1.79 -10.08
C GLY A 78 -9.82 2.76 -8.91
N LEU A 79 -9.55 4.05 -9.15
CA LEU A 79 -9.36 5.07 -8.12
C LEU A 79 -10.59 5.97 -7.95
N TYR A 80 -10.69 6.61 -6.79
CA TYR A 80 -11.70 7.63 -6.51
C TYR A 80 -11.02 8.99 -6.34
N ASN A 81 -11.62 10.05 -6.90
CA ASN A 81 -11.15 11.42 -6.68
C ASN A 81 -11.30 11.79 -5.20
N PHE A 82 -10.22 12.18 -4.55
CA PHE A 82 -10.18 12.35 -3.10
C PHE A 82 -10.93 13.63 -2.65
N SER A 83 -10.93 14.69 -3.45
CA SER A 83 -11.71 15.90 -3.17
C SER A 83 -13.22 15.62 -3.21
N GLN A 84 -13.66 14.81 -4.17
CA GLN A 84 -15.06 14.36 -4.25
C GLN A 84 -15.42 13.46 -3.05
N LEU A 85 -14.52 12.55 -2.65
CA LEU A 85 -14.72 11.75 -1.44
C LEU A 85 -14.90 12.62 -0.19
N CYS A 86 -14.03 13.61 0.02
CA CYS A 86 -14.10 14.50 1.18
C CYS A 86 -15.32 15.44 1.17
N SER A 87 -15.94 15.65 0.00
CA SER A 87 -17.17 16.44 -0.11
C SER A 87 -18.40 15.64 0.31
N ASN A 88 -18.35 14.30 0.19
CA ASN A 88 -19.48 13.42 0.42
C ASN A 88 -19.39 12.65 1.76
N TYR A 89 -18.18 12.49 2.29
CA TYR A 89 -17.90 11.74 3.50
C TYR A 89 -17.00 12.55 4.44
N GLU A 90 -17.26 12.45 5.74
CA GLU A 90 -16.49 13.18 6.74
C GLU A 90 -15.09 12.56 6.87
N ARG A 91 -14.08 13.39 6.59
CA ARG A 91 -12.67 13.08 6.81
C ARG A 91 -12.25 13.62 8.19
N LYS A 92 -11.94 12.74 9.14
CA LYS A 92 -11.40 13.14 10.44
C LYS A 92 -9.87 13.07 10.44
N ALA A 93 -9.21 14.11 10.96
CA ALA A 93 -7.75 14.23 10.96
C ALA A 93 -7.03 13.10 11.72
N ILE A 94 -7.68 12.52 12.73
CA ILE A 94 -7.12 11.45 13.58
C ILE A 94 -7.45 10.03 13.10
N ALA A 95 -8.38 9.89 12.14
CA ALA A 95 -8.91 8.63 11.63
C ALA A 95 -8.40 8.40 10.20
N GLU A 96 -7.10 8.16 10.11
CA GLU A 96 -6.35 8.08 8.85
C GLU A 96 -6.87 6.91 8.00
N GLY A 97 -7.14 7.18 6.72
CA GLY A 97 -7.68 6.18 5.79
C GLY A 97 -9.16 5.84 5.97
N LEU A 98 -9.89 6.56 6.83
CA LEU A 98 -11.30 6.33 7.12
C LEU A 98 -12.17 7.53 6.74
N LEU A 99 -13.20 7.28 5.94
CA LEU A 99 -14.20 8.28 5.52
C LEU A 99 -15.57 7.91 6.08
N TYR A 100 -16.13 8.81 6.89
CA TYR A 100 -17.34 8.55 7.66
C TYR A 100 -18.58 8.94 6.89
N SER A 101 -19.54 8.03 6.83
CA SER A 101 -20.94 8.34 6.54
C SER A 101 -21.77 8.20 7.81
N LYS A 102 -23.08 8.43 7.69
CA LYS A 102 -24.02 8.21 8.81
C LYS A 102 -24.11 6.72 9.21
N ASP A 103 -24.06 5.82 8.23
CA ASP A 103 -24.45 4.41 8.43
C ASP A 103 -23.25 3.43 8.34
N PHE A 104 -22.12 3.89 7.79
CA PHE A 104 -20.90 3.10 7.64
C PHE A 104 -19.66 3.99 7.47
N ILE A 105 -18.48 3.37 7.54
CA ILE A 105 -17.18 3.99 7.32
C ILE A 105 -16.52 3.29 6.13
N LEU A 106 -16.14 4.09 5.13
CA LEU A 106 -15.29 3.66 4.02
C LEU A 106 -13.84 3.59 4.46
N MET A 107 -13.10 2.63 3.91
CA MET A 107 -11.69 2.42 4.20
C MET A 107 -10.88 2.54 2.91
N VAL A 108 -9.67 3.09 2.97
CA VAL A 108 -8.72 2.99 1.86
C VAL A 108 -8.27 1.55 1.64
N HIS A 109 -7.74 1.28 0.45
CA HIS A 109 -7.45 -0.07 -0.03
C HIS A 109 -6.57 -0.90 0.95
N PRO A 110 -6.82 -2.22 1.12
CA PRO A 110 -6.07 -3.07 2.05
C PRO A 110 -4.57 -3.15 1.80
N HIS A 111 -4.10 -2.87 0.58
CA HIS A 111 -2.68 -2.86 0.26
C HIS A 111 -1.87 -1.75 0.95
N PHE A 112 -2.54 -0.75 1.51
CA PHE A 112 -1.89 0.22 2.41
C PHE A 112 -1.65 -0.33 3.83
N ARG A 113 -2.07 -1.57 4.12
CA ARG A 113 -1.91 -2.22 5.42
C ARG A 113 -0.59 -2.96 5.52
N ARG A 114 -0.11 -3.12 6.75
CA ARG A 114 1.14 -3.83 7.04
C ARG A 114 1.16 -5.21 6.37
N SER A 115 2.21 -5.46 5.59
CA SER A 115 2.44 -6.73 4.89
C SER A 115 1.28 -7.17 3.99
N TYR A 116 0.49 -6.22 3.48
CA TYR A 116 -0.69 -6.47 2.63
C TYR A 116 -1.81 -7.26 3.31
N PHE A 117 -1.74 -7.49 4.63
CA PHE A 117 -2.75 -8.23 5.35
C PHE A 117 -3.97 -7.37 5.63
N ASP A 118 -5.12 -7.88 5.19
CA ASP A 118 -6.40 -7.22 5.24
C ASP A 118 -6.97 -7.06 6.67
N LYS A 119 -6.34 -7.62 7.70
CA LYS A 119 -6.71 -7.44 9.11
C LYS A 119 -5.74 -6.52 9.87
N ASN A 120 -4.64 -6.10 9.26
CA ASN A 120 -3.67 -5.21 9.92
C ASN A 120 -4.11 -3.75 9.82
N ASN A 121 -3.45 -2.90 10.61
CA ASN A 121 -3.64 -1.45 10.47
C ASN A 121 -2.93 -0.92 9.22
N PHE A 122 -3.29 0.30 8.83
CA PHE A 122 -2.54 1.04 7.82
C PHE A 122 -1.12 1.27 8.31
N ALA A 123 -0.16 0.77 7.54
CA ALA A 123 1.24 0.82 7.93
C ALA A 123 2.13 1.00 6.71
N PRO A 124 3.03 1.99 6.74
CA PRO A 124 3.05 3.12 7.66
C PRO A 124 3.09 4.46 6.94
N ARG A 125 2.55 5.46 7.62
CA ARG A 125 2.50 6.90 7.35
C ARG A 125 2.11 7.38 5.95
N PHE A 126 2.11 6.58 4.87
CA PHE A 126 1.63 7.01 3.56
C PHE A 126 0.20 7.51 3.66
N VAL A 127 -0.69 6.68 4.22
CA VAL A 127 -2.10 7.02 4.40
C VAL A 127 -2.25 8.21 5.33
N GLU A 128 -1.50 8.26 6.45
CA GLU A 128 -1.48 9.40 7.36
C GLU A 128 -1.14 10.71 6.64
N LEU A 129 -0.01 10.72 5.92
CA LEU A 129 0.51 11.90 5.23
C LEU A 129 -0.46 12.33 4.13
N PHE A 130 -0.97 11.37 3.36
CA PHE A 130 -2.00 11.61 2.35
C PHE A 130 -3.25 12.22 3.00
N TRP A 131 -3.66 11.72 4.17
CA TRP A 131 -4.85 12.22 4.89
C TRP A 131 -4.72 13.66 5.36
N LYS A 132 -3.50 14.04 5.78
CA LYS A 132 -3.17 15.36 6.34
C LYS A 132 -2.76 16.38 5.27
N GLU A 133 -2.48 15.93 4.06
CA GLU A 133 -2.03 16.78 2.96
C GLU A 133 -3.16 17.71 2.48
N SER A 134 -2.77 18.94 2.12
CA SER A 134 -3.70 19.98 1.65
C SER A 134 -3.88 19.99 0.13
N PHE A 135 -3.04 19.24 -0.61
CA PHE A 135 -3.08 19.03 -2.06
C PHE A 135 -3.43 20.30 -2.86
N ASN A 136 -2.69 21.39 -2.62
CA ASN A 136 -2.81 22.59 -3.44
C ASN A 136 -2.28 22.30 -4.85
N ASP A 137 -3.02 22.67 -5.89
CA ASP A 137 -2.66 22.45 -7.31
C ASP A 137 -2.40 20.99 -7.72
N ILE A 138 -2.80 20.04 -6.86
CA ILE A 138 -2.73 18.60 -7.09
C ILE A 138 -4.16 18.06 -7.11
N GLU A 139 -4.45 17.19 -8.06
CA GLU A 139 -5.67 16.39 -8.12
C GLU A 139 -5.38 14.98 -7.56
N PRO A 140 -5.57 14.76 -6.24
CA PRO A 140 -5.36 13.46 -5.61
C PRO A 140 -6.50 12.49 -5.90
N SER A 141 -6.14 11.25 -6.19
CA SER A 141 -7.05 10.09 -6.21
C SER A 141 -6.47 8.95 -5.40
N ILE A 142 -7.34 8.15 -4.78
CA ILE A 142 -6.96 7.04 -3.90
C ILE A 142 -7.88 5.83 -4.10
N ALA A 143 -7.35 4.63 -3.95
CA ALA A 143 -8.11 3.39 -3.98
C ALA A 143 -8.83 3.15 -2.64
N LEU A 144 -10.08 2.70 -2.73
CA LEU A 144 -10.88 2.27 -1.58
C LEU A 144 -10.95 0.74 -1.49
N ASP A 145 -11.15 0.22 -0.29
CA ASP A 145 -11.57 -1.17 -0.09
C ASP A 145 -12.99 -1.36 -0.62
N CYS A 146 -13.11 -1.69 -1.90
CA CYS A 146 -14.41 -1.75 -2.56
C CYS A 146 -15.27 -2.93 -2.08
N ASN A 147 -14.68 -3.90 -1.38
CA ASN A 147 -15.35 -5.13 -0.98
C ASN A 147 -15.76 -5.13 0.49
N ARG A 148 -15.35 -4.13 1.28
CA ARG A 148 -15.61 -4.07 2.71
C ARG A 148 -15.91 -2.65 3.18
N VAL A 149 -16.86 -2.55 4.10
CA VAL A 149 -17.13 -1.31 4.85
C VAL A 149 -17.23 -1.63 6.34
N ARG A 150 -16.81 -0.70 7.18
CA ARG A 150 -16.99 -0.80 8.63
C ARG A 150 -18.37 -0.24 8.99
N ILE A 151 -19.16 -0.95 9.79
CA ILE A 151 -20.55 -0.57 10.07
C ILE A 151 -20.73 0.04 11.47
N ASP A 152 -19.82 -0.23 12.41
CA ASP A 152 -19.84 0.40 13.72
C ASP A 152 -19.25 1.81 13.62
N VAL A 153 -20.11 2.77 13.27
CA VAL A 153 -19.72 4.18 13.09
C VAL A 153 -19.41 4.82 14.44
N ASN A 154 -18.15 4.75 14.86
CA ASN A 154 -17.63 5.33 16.10
C ASN A 154 -16.16 5.76 15.94
N ASP A 155 -15.64 6.41 16.97
CA ASP A 155 -14.26 6.93 17.00
C ASP A 155 -13.26 5.96 17.67
N ARG A 156 -13.60 4.68 17.77
CA ARG A 156 -12.64 3.65 18.18
C ARG A 156 -11.66 3.43 17.05
N LEU A 157 -10.39 3.75 17.32
CA LEU A 157 -9.29 3.68 16.37
C LEU A 157 -8.17 2.84 16.97
N TYR A 158 -7.51 2.05 16.13
CA TYR A 158 -6.23 1.42 16.46
C TYR A 158 -5.10 2.29 15.92
N LYS A 159 -4.11 2.64 16.75
CA LYS A 159 -2.95 3.44 16.34
C LYS A 159 -1.68 2.64 16.51
N GLU A 160 -0.91 2.56 15.43
CA GLU A 160 0.45 2.03 15.44
C GLU A 160 1.42 3.21 15.34
N PHE A 161 2.30 3.36 16.32
CA PHE A 161 3.36 4.37 16.29
C PHE A 161 4.63 3.76 15.70
N ASP A 162 4.60 3.53 14.38
CA ASP A 162 5.78 3.07 13.65
C ASP A 162 6.66 4.27 13.25
N THR A 163 7.97 4.16 13.45
CA THR A 163 8.92 5.22 13.12
C THR A 163 9.57 4.91 11.79
N TRP A 164 9.06 5.53 10.74
CA TRP A 164 9.71 5.62 9.44
C TRP A 164 9.77 7.08 9.01
N TYR A 165 10.93 7.48 8.52
CA TYR A 165 11.16 8.80 7.97
C TYR A 165 11.24 8.68 6.44
N GLY A 166 10.92 9.76 5.71
CA GLY A 166 11.23 9.82 4.28
C GLY A 166 12.71 10.12 4.07
N ALA A 167 13.24 9.74 2.91
CA ALA A 167 14.58 10.15 2.53
C ALA A 167 14.64 11.67 2.26
N LYS A 168 15.83 12.25 2.39
CA LYS A 168 16.12 13.62 2.00
C LYS A 168 16.88 13.59 0.68
N PHE A 169 16.19 13.74 -0.43
CA PHE A 169 16.85 13.88 -1.72
C PHE A 169 17.09 15.35 -2.04
N SER A 170 18.31 15.67 -2.45
CA SER A 170 18.74 17.04 -2.78
C SER A 170 19.26 17.18 -4.21
N GLU A 171 19.27 16.11 -5.00
CA GLU A 171 19.76 16.23 -6.38
C GLU A 171 18.73 16.92 -7.27
N ASN A 172 19.23 17.59 -8.30
CA ASN A 172 18.41 18.14 -9.35
C ASN A 172 17.99 17.00 -10.29
N ILE A 173 16.68 16.70 -10.36
CA ILE A 173 16.10 15.68 -11.25
C ILE A 173 16.57 15.84 -12.71
N GLU A 174 16.77 17.07 -13.17
CA GLU A 174 17.26 17.37 -14.53
C GLU A 174 18.64 16.77 -14.81
N LEU A 175 19.47 16.62 -13.79
CA LEU A 175 20.85 16.14 -13.89
C LEU A 175 20.98 14.62 -13.71
N ILE A 176 19.93 13.94 -13.25
CA ILE A 176 19.96 12.48 -13.09
C ILE A 176 20.09 11.86 -14.48
N PRO A 177 21.10 11.01 -14.75
CA PRO A 177 21.23 10.37 -16.05
C PRO A 177 20.08 9.38 -16.30
N ASP A 178 19.72 9.21 -17.57
CA ASP A 178 18.87 8.10 -17.97
C ASP A 178 19.62 6.78 -17.75
N GLY A 179 18.91 5.76 -17.29
CA GLY A 179 19.53 4.50 -16.95
C GLY A 179 18.69 3.67 -15.99
N ILE A 180 19.25 2.53 -15.61
CA ILE A 180 18.65 1.61 -14.65
C ILE A 180 19.61 1.47 -13.47
N VAL A 181 19.05 1.52 -12.26
CA VAL A 181 19.73 1.18 -11.02
C VAL A 181 19.04 -0.05 -10.44
N HIS A 182 19.84 -1.00 -9.98
CA HIS A 182 19.36 -2.22 -9.34
C HIS A 182 20.03 -2.34 -7.98
N LEU A 183 19.29 -2.10 -6.91
CA LEU A 183 19.77 -2.17 -5.54
C LEU A 183 19.32 -3.48 -4.89
N ARG A 184 20.19 -4.06 -4.06
CA ARG A 184 19.91 -5.26 -3.26
C ARG A 184 20.46 -5.06 -1.85
N PRO A 185 19.86 -5.70 -0.82
CA PRO A 185 20.52 -5.79 0.48
C PRO A 185 21.91 -6.44 0.33
N PRO A 186 22.87 -6.12 1.21
CA PRO A 186 24.19 -6.74 1.17
C PRO A 186 24.14 -8.27 1.20
N LEU A 187 24.92 -8.91 0.34
CA LEU A 187 24.89 -10.37 0.11
C LEU A 187 25.34 -11.19 1.33
N ASP A 188 26.03 -10.57 2.27
CA ASP A 188 26.49 -11.17 3.52
C ASP A 188 25.40 -11.22 4.61
N LEU A 189 24.24 -10.58 4.38
CA LEU A 189 23.10 -10.62 5.30
C LEU A 189 22.27 -11.88 5.06
N ASP A 190 21.93 -12.57 6.15
CA ASP A 190 21.02 -13.71 6.07
C ASP A 190 19.55 -13.27 5.87
N ASN A 191 18.71 -14.24 5.49
CA ASN A 191 17.29 -13.99 5.25
C ASN A 191 16.53 -13.44 6.47
N SER A 192 16.94 -13.80 7.70
CA SER A 192 16.30 -13.30 8.91
C SER A 192 16.59 -11.81 9.08
N PHE A 193 17.83 -11.39 8.79
CA PHE A 193 18.24 -10.00 8.82
C PHE A 193 17.54 -9.18 7.72
N VAL A 194 17.48 -9.70 6.50
CA VAL A 194 16.72 -9.07 5.39
C VAL A 194 15.23 -8.94 5.76
N SER A 195 14.65 -9.96 6.40
CA SER A 195 13.27 -9.91 6.87
C SER A 195 13.05 -8.80 7.90
N LEU A 196 13.92 -8.72 8.92
CA LEU A 196 13.80 -7.79 10.04
C LEU A 196 14.11 -6.34 9.66
N PHE A 197 15.18 -6.10 8.90
CA PHE A 197 15.73 -4.76 8.70
C PHE A 197 15.50 -4.20 7.29
N PHE A 198 15.17 -5.05 6.33
CA PHE A 198 14.81 -4.65 4.97
C PHE A 198 13.34 -4.95 4.62
N ASN A 199 12.52 -5.34 5.61
CA ASN A 199 11.10 -5.66 5.43
C ASN A 199 10.88 -6.64 4.26
N ASN A 200 11.68 -7.71 4.25
CA ASN A 200 11.66 -8.74 3.22
C ASN A 200 11.91 -8.19 1.80
N THR A 201 12.62 -7.07 1.65
CA THR A 201 12.95 -6.54 0.32
C THR A 201 14.08 -7.34 -0.29
N TYR A 202 13.82 -7.91 -1.47
CA TYR A 202 14.81 -8.62 -2.26
C TYR A 202 15.63 -7.65 -3.12
N SER A 203 14.94 -6.75 -3.83
CA SER A 203 15.58 -5.73 -4.66
C SER A 203 14.70 -4.49 -4.82
N LEU A 204 15.34 -3.39 -5.16
CA LEU A 204 14.70 -2.17 -5.63
C LEU A 204 15.28 -1.82 -7.00
N ASP A 205 14.45 -1.96 -8.03
CA ASP A 205 14.77 -1.55 -9.38
C ASP A 205 14.30 -0.12 -9.57
N ILE A 206 15.12 0.71 -10.21
CA ILE A 206 14.77 2.09 -10.56
C ILE A 206 15.20 2.36 -12.00
N LYS A 207 14.36 3.09 -12.74
CA LYS A 207 14.66 3.52 -14.10
C LYS A 207 14.31 4.98 -14.31
N TRP A 208 15.26 5.69 -14.90
CA TRP A 208 15.02 7.00 -15.50
C TRP A 208 15.09 6.89 -17.01
N SER A 209 14.15 7.55 -17.68
CA SER A 209 14.17 7.70 -19.14
C SER A 209 13.61 9.05 -19.55
N THR A 210 14.18 9.66 -20.57
CA THR A 210 13.75 10.97 -21.06
C THR A 210 13.19 10.85 -22.46
N LYS A 211 11.99 11.40 -22.68
CA LYS A 211 11.36 11.51 -24.00
C LYS A 211 10.90 12.95 -24.23
N GLY A 212 11.59 13.65 -25.11
CA GLY A 212 11.34 15.08 -25.35
C GLY A 212 11.62 15.88 -24.08
N LYS A 213 10.60 16.55 -23.55
CA LYS A 213 10.70 17.38 -22.34
C LYS A 213 10.27 16.68 -21.05
N ILE A 214 9.87 15.42 -21.16
CA ILE A 214 9.39 14.64 -20.02
C ILE A 214 10.45 13.63 -19.63
N LYS A 215 10.87 13.69 -18.37
CA LYS A 215 11.75 12.73 -17.73
C LYS A 215 10.91 11.84 -16.81
N THR A 216 10.90 10.55 -17.07
CA THR A 216 10.06 9.56 -16.40
C THR A 216 10.87 8.77 -15.39
N PHE A 217 10.38 8.70 -14.16
CA PHE A 217 10.84 7.81 -13.10
C PHE A 217 9.93 6.58 -13.02
N GLN A 218 10.54 5.41 -12.89
CA GLN A 218 9.83 4.17 -12.58
C GLN A 218 10.62 3.40 -11.52
N SER A 219 9.92 2.72 -10.62
CA SER A 219 10.58 1.83 -9.66
C SER A 219 9.74 0.62 -9.29
N GLU A 220 10.39 -0.51 -9.04
CA GLU A 220 9.77 -1.78 -8.60
C GLU A 220 10.48 -2.31 -7.34
N GLU A 221 9.72 -2.43 -6.24
CA GLU A 221 10.18 -3.08 -5.00
C GLU A 221 9.77 -4.56 -5.02
N PHE A 222 10.74 -5.44 -5.25
CA PHE A 222 10.54 -6.88 -5.13
C PHE A 222 10.73 -7.31 -3.69
N LYS A 223 9.77 -8.08 -3.17
CA LYS A 223 9.92 -8.78 -1.89
C LYS A 223 10.60 -10.13 -2.10
N THR A 224 11.03 -10.78 -1.03
CA THR A 224 11.51 -12.17 -1.02
C THR A 224 10.35 -13.14 -1.32
N GLU A 225 10.67 -14.35 -1.78
CA GLU A 225 9.68 -15.33 -2.27
C GLU A 225 8.72 -15.88 -1.19
N ASP A 226 8.98 -15.62 0.09
CA ASP A 226 8.06 -15.94 1.18
C ASP A 226 6.95 -14.89 1.36
N VAL A 227 7.04 -13.75 0.66
CA VAL A 227 6.00 -12.72 0.62
C VAL A 227 5.11 -12.91 -0.60
N PHE A 228 3.92 -13.46 -0.36
CA PHE A 228 2.89 -13.64 -1.38
C PHE A 228 1.50 -13.33 -0.80
N ILE A 229 0.56 -13.02 -1.68
CA ILE A 229 -0.84 -12.78 -1.32
C ILE A 229 -1.77 -13.63 -2.19
N LEU A 230 -3.01 -13.79 -1.73
CA LEU A 230 -4.08 -14.37 -2.52
C LEU A 230 -4.80 -13.26 -3.28
N HIS A 231 -4.68 -13.26 -4.60
CA HIS A 231 -5.40 -12.36 -5.49
C HIS A 231 -6.27 -13.17 -6.45
N ASN A 232 -7.58 -12.93 -6.46
CA ASN A 232 -8.54 -13.69 -7.28
C ASN A 232 -8.40 -15.23 -7.14
N ARG A 233 -8.12 -15.71 -5.93
CA ARG A 233 -7.85 -17.13 -5.57
C ARG A 233 -6.53 -17.71 -6.09
N ASN A 234 -5.68 -16.89 -6.70
CA ASN A 234 -4.34 -17.28 -7.12
C ASN A 234 -3.29 -16.72 -6.16
N ILE A 235 -2.20 -17.47 -5.97
CA ILE A 235 -1.02 -16.96 -5.27
C ILE A 235 -0.26 -16.05 -6.22
N VAL A 236 -0.02 -14.82 -5.78
CA VAL A 236 0.78 -13.83 -6.53
C VAL A 236 1.80 -13.16 -5.61
N TYR A 237 2.87 -12.66 -6.22
CA TYR A 237 3.94 -11.94 -5.56
C TYR A 237 3.71 -10.44 -5.79
N PRO A 238 3.35 -9.69 -4.73
CA PRO A 238 3.07 -8.27 -4.86
C PRO A 238 4.37 -7.46 -4.96
N VAL A 239 4.44 -6.60 -5.97
CA VAL A 239 5.56 -5.69 -6.21
C VAL A 239 5.04 -4.27 -6.13
N ARG A 240 5.63 -3.43 -5.26
CA ARG A 240 5.25 -2.01 -5.23
C ARG A 240 5.86 -1.31 -6.42
N TYR A 241 5.01 -0.64 -7.18
CA TYR A 241 5.40 0.10 -8.37
C TYR A 241 5.13 1.59 -8.17
N VAL A 242 6.08 2.42 -8.56
CA VAL A 242 5.91 3.87 -8.62
C VAL A 242 6.22 4.35 -10.03
N HIS A 243 5.41 5.26 -10.55
CA HIS A 243 5.63 5.95 -11.81
C HIS A 243 5.45 7.45 -11.62
N ALA A 244 6.37 8.25 -12.16
CA ALA A 244 6.26 9.70 -12.12
C ALA A 244 6.82 10.35 -13.40
N GLU A 245 6.19 11.43 -13.84
CA GLU A 245 6.60 12.21 -15.01
C GLU A 245 7.02 13.62 -14.58
N PHE A 246 8.32 13.89 -14.69
CA PHE A 246 8.92 15.19 -14.42
C PHE A 246 8.98 16.01 -15.70
N ASP A 247 8.41 17.20 -15.67
CA ASP A 247 8.47 18.17 -16.77
C ASP A 247 9.74 19.03 -16.61
N LEU A 248 10.64 18.95 -17.60
CA LEU A 248 11.92 19.66 -17.61
C LEU A 248 11.76 21.18 -17.78
N ASP A 249 10.65 21.67 -18.34
CA ASP A 249 10.40 23.11 -18.45
C ASP A 249 9.93 23.67 -17.10
N THR A 250 8.94 23.01 -16.47
CA THR A 250 8.34 23.51 -15.22
C THR A 250 9.11 23.10 -13.97
N LYS A 251 10.01 22.13 -14.09
CA LYS A 251 10.78 21.52 -12.99
C LYS A 251 9.89 20.93 -11.89
N LYS A 252 8.78 20.33 -12.30
CA LYS A 252 7.77 19.73 -11.42
C LYS A 252 7.30 18.41 -12.00
N PHE A 253 6.87 17.51 -11.13
CA PHE A 253 6.15 16.32 -11.57
C PHE A 253 4.73 16.73 -11.97
N ARG A 254 4.31 16.30 -13.16
CA ARG A 254 2.95 16.56 -13.67
C ARG A 254 1.99 15.39 -13.41
N HIS A 255 2.57 14.23 -13.13
CA HIS A 255 1.88 12.97 -12.89
C HIS A 255 2.75 12.12 -11.96
N PHE A 256 2.14 11.53 -10.94
CA PHE A 256 2.78 10.65 -9.98
C PHE A 256 1.75 9.65 -9.48
N ASP A 257 2.01 8.36 -9.65
CA ASP A 257 1.15 7.30 -9.16
C ASP A 257 1.94 6.13 -8.57
N GLY A 258 1.21 5.33 -7.80
CA GLY A 258 1.74 4.09 -7.24
C GLY A 258 0.71 2.98 -7.34
N ALA A 259 1.20 1.78 -7.60
CA ALA A 259 0.41 0.59 -7.82
C ALA A 259 1.06 -0.64 -7.16
N ILE A 260 0.28 -1.72 -7.08
CA ILE A 260 0.82 -3.06 -6.84
C ILE A 260 0.75 -3.84 -8.14
N HIS A 261 1.89 -4.29 -8.62
CA HIS A 261 1.98 -5.28 -9.68
C HIS A 261 1.86 -6.67 -9.06
N TYR A 262 0.99 -7.50 -9.60
CA TYR A 262 0.85 -8.89 -9.21
C TYR A 262 1.57 -9.76 -10.23
N TYR A 263 2.60 -10.44 -9.75
CA TYR A 263 3.32 -11.40 -10.55
C TYR A 263 2.89 -12.82 -10.18
N THR A 264 2.65 -13.66 -11.17
CA THR A 264 2.67 -15.11 -10.97
C THR A 264 4.07 -15.57 -10.58
N ALA A 265 4.24 -16.80 -10.11
CA ALA A 265 5.56 -17.32 -9.76
C ALA A 265 6.57 -17.23 -10.92
N GLU A 266 6.14 -17.60 -12.13
CA GLU A 266 6.99 -17.55 -13.33
C GLU A 266 7.42 -16.12 -13.65
N GLU A 267 6.46 -15.18 -13.69
CA GLU A 267 6.76 -13.78 -13.98
C GLU A 267 7.62 -13.15 -12.88
N TYR A 268 7.39 -13.49 -11.61
CA TYR A 268 8.15 -13.00 -10.47
C TYR A 268 9.63 -13.38 -10.57
N TYR A 269 9.93 -14.67 -10.75
CA TYR A 269 11.32 -15.11 -10.89
C TYR A 269 11.98 -14.59 -12.17
N GLY A 270 11.21 -14.45 -13.27
CA GLY A 270 11.72 -13.86 -14.51
C GLY A 270 12.06 -12.37 -14.39
N ARG A 271 11.20 -11.59 -13.71
CA ARG A 271 11.37 -10.14 -13.61
C ARG A 271 12.33 -9.73 -12.47
N ARG A 272 12.27 -10.39 -11.32
CA ARG A 272 13.06 -10.04 -10.13
C ARG A 272 14.57 -10.14 -10.35
N ASP A 273 14.99 -11.10 -11.17
CA ASP A 273 16.40 -11.38 -11.48
C ASP A 273 16.84 -10.75 -12.83
N SER A 274 16.02 -9.86 -13.37
CA SER A 274 16.31 -9.06 -14.57
C SER A 274 16.13 -7.56 -14.30
N ASP A 275 16.28 -6.74 -15.34
CA ASP A 275 16.11 -5.29 -15.25
C ASP A 275 14.84 -4.79 -15.97
N PHE A 276 14.51 -3.50 -15.84
CA PHE A 276 13.36 -2.87 -16.51
C PHE A 276 13.35 -3.00 -18.04
N ASN A 277 14.44 -3.45 -18.67
CA ASN A 277 14.49 -3.70 -20.10
C ASN A 277 14.14 -5.17 -20.46
N TYR A 278 13.70 -5.99 -19.50
CA TYR A 278 13.29 -7.39 -19.72
C TYR A 278 12.41 -7.57 -20.96
N ASN A 279 11.28 -6.86 -21.04
CA ASN A 279 10.34 -6.96 -22.17
C ASN A 279 10.91 -6.50 -23.53
N THR A 280 12.05 -5.80 -23.52
CA THR A 280 12.77 -5.40 -24.74
C THR A 280 13.82 -6.43 -25.13
N LYS A 281 14.38 -7.17 -24.16
CA LYS A 281 15.45 -8.15 -24.33
C LYS A 281 14.92 -9.57 -24.57
N GLU A 282 13.79 -9.91 -23.97
CA GLU A 282 13.24 -11.27 -23.94
C GLU A 282 12.07 -11.44 -24.91
N SER A 283 11.92 -12.65 -25.46
CA SER A 283 10.80 -12.99 -26.35
C SER A 283 9.47 -13.13 -25.61
N ASN A 284 9.51 -13.54 -24.34
CA ASN A 284 8.33 -13.66 -23.49
C ASN A 284 8.10 -12.32 -22.77
N GLN A 285 7.08 -11.57 -23.18
CA GLN A 285 6.75 -10.31 -22.52
C GLN A 285 5.92 -10.56 -21.26
N ILE A 286 6.36 -10.01 -20.12
CA ILE A 286 5.58 -9.99 -18.89
C ILE A 286 4.66 -8.77 -18.92
N LYS A 287 3.34 -9.01 -18.78
CA LYS A 287 2.31 -7.99 -18.60
C LYS A 287 1.59 -8.29 -17.29
N SER A 288 2.20 -7.88 -16.19
CA SER A 288 1.65 -8.08 -14.85
C SER A 288 0.30 -7.39 -14.72
N GLN A 289 -0.63 -8.06 -14.03
CA GLN A 289 -1.84 -7.39 -13.57
C GLN A 289 -1.42 -6.31 -12.58
N SER A 290 -2.02 -5.11 -12.68
CA SER A 290 -1.68 -3.97 -11.82
C SER A 290 -2.94 -3.45 -11.14
N GLU A 291 -2.81 -3.08 -9.87
CA GLU A 291 -3.83 -2.35 -9.13
C GLU A 291 -3.25 -1.03 -8.65
N LYS A 292 -3.73 0.08 -9.24
CA LYS A 292 -3.31 1.42 -8.84
C LYS A 292 -3.92 1.75 -7.47
N LEU A 293 -3.11 2.32 -6.59
CA LEU A 293 -3.48 2.62 -5.21
C LEU A 293 -3.66 4.11 -4.96
N PHE A 294 -2.86 4.95 -5.61
CA PHE A 294 -2.99 6.39 -5.55
C PHE A 294 -2.53 7.04 -6.85
N LYS A 295 -2.96 8.27 -7.09
CA LYS A 295 -2.53 9.11 -8.19
C LYS A 295 -2.58 10.57 -7.76
N MET A 296 -1.57 11.34 -8.15
CA MET A 296 -1.44 12.77 -7.95
C MET A 296 -1.11 13.39 -9.30
N ASN A 297 -2.10 14.02 -9.91
CA ASN A 297 -1.92 14.81 -11.13
C ASN A 297 -1.82 16.30 -10.78
N GLY A 298 -1.24 17.11 -11.66
CA GLY A 298 -1.09 18.54 -11.41
C GLY A 298 0.34 18.89 -11.01
N VAL A 299 0.54 19.88 -10.14
CA VAL A 299 1.88 20.38 -9.80
C VAL A 299 2.42 19.68 -8.55
N VAL A 300 3.08 18.54 -8.75
CA VAL A 300 3.73 17.79 -7.67
C VAL A 300 5.18 18.23 -7.57
N ASP A 301 5.58 18.83 -6.44
CA ASP A 301 6.98 19.18 -6.21
C ASP A 301 7.83 17.95 -5.86
N VAL A 302 9.16 18.14 -5.97
CA VAL A 302 10.13 17.08 -5.74
C VAL A 302 10.04 16.55 -4.31
N GLU A 303 9.87 17.44 -3.32
CA GLU A 303 9.74 17.05 -1.91
C GLU A 303 8.53 16.15 -1.66
N THR A 304 7.38 16.49 -2.24
CA THR A 304 6.15 15.70 -2.18
C THR A 304 6.34 14.33 -2.83
N TRP A 305 6.96 14.28 -4.01
CA TRP A 305 7.27 13.02 -4.68
C TRP A 305 8.21 12.12 -3.85
N ILE A 306 9.30 12.67 -3.29
CA ILE A 306 10.22 11.91 -2.42
C ILE A 306 9.49 11.38 -1.20
N LYS A 307 8.78 12.28 -0.49
CA LYS A 307 8.02 11.96 0.72
C LYS A 307 7.09 10.78 0.47
N PHE A 308 6.22 10.88 -0.53
CA PHE A 308 5.24 9.83 -0.80
C PHE A 308 5.87 8.56 -1.38
N THR A 309 6.92 8.66 -2.20
CA THR A 309 7.68 7.48 -2.66
C THR A 309 8.30 6.72 -1.49
N SER A 310 9.05 7.41 -0.61
CA SER A 310 9.70 6.79 0.56
C SER A 310 8.69 6.18 1.53
N HIS A 311 7.53 6.81 1.71
CA HIS A 311 6.48 6.26 2.58
C HIS A 311 5.67 5.14 1.92
N PHE A 312 5.53 5.14 0.59
CA PHE A 312 4.95 4.02 -0.13
C PHE A 312 5.84 2.78 -0.05
N MET A 313 7.16 2.97 -0.12
CA MET A 313 8.18 1.91 0.02
C MET A 313 8.63 1.68 1.46
N THR A 314 7.76 1.92 2.45
CA THR A 314 8.24 1.86 3.83
C THR A 314 8.78 0.47 4.21
N GLY A 315 9.87 0.51 4.99
CA GLY A 315 10.55 -0.64 5.58
C GLY A 315 11.70 -1.11 4.70
N ASN A 316 11.90 -0.47 3.55
CA ASN A 316 12.95 -0.78 2.60
C ASN A 316 14.05 0.29 2.64
N PRO A 317 15.19 0.03 3.31
CA PRO A 317 16.33 0.95 3.32
C PRO A 317 16.91 1.25 1.94
N LEU A 318 16.66 0.43 0.91
CA LEU A 318 17.19 0.67 -0.44
C LEU A 318 16.62 1.95 -1.06
N ILE A 319 15.42 2.39 -0.67
CA ILE A 319 14.89 3.69 -1.15
C ILE A 319 15.68 4.87 -0.58
N PHE A 320 16.23 4.72 0.62
CA PHE A 320 17.14 5.71 1.20
C PHE A 320 18.51 5.64 0.54
N GLU A 321 19.05 4.44 0.32
CA GLU A 321 20.30 4.28 -0.42
C GLU A 321 20.22 4.97 -1.78
N TYR A 322 19.08 4.82 -2.47
CA TYR A 322 18.87 5.50 -3.74
C TYR A 322 18.87 7.03 -3.62
N PHE A 323 18.17 7.58 -2.63
CA PHE A 323 18.00 9.02 -2.50
C PHE A 323 19.15 9.74 -1.77
N GLU A 324 19.87 9.06 -0.89
CA GLU A 324 20.88 9.65 -0.02
C GLU A 324 22.29 9.07 -0.24
N GLY A 325 22.42 8.01 -1.06
CA GLY A 325 23.68 7.30 -1.27
C GLY A 325 24.13 6.44 -0.08
N LYS A 326 23.27 6.26 0.93
CA LYS A 326 23.54 5.48 2.16
C LYS A 326 22.26 4.98 2.80
N TYR A 327 22.35 3.98 3.67
CA TYR A 327 21.21 3.56 4.48
C TYR A 327 20.92 4.57 5.62
N PRO A 328 19.72 4.49 6.24
CA PRO A 328 19.48 5.17 7.50
C PRO A 328 20.55 4.80 8.54
N GLU A 329 20.98 5.76 9.35
CA GLU A 329 22.09 5.59 10.31
C GLU A 329 21.89 4.37 11.23
N ASN A 330 20.65 4.14 11.69
CA ASN A 330 20.33 2.99 12.52
C ASN A 330 20.53 1.65 11.80
N ILE A 331 20.31 1.59 10.48
CA ILE A 331 20.53 0.37 9.68
C ILE A 331 22.02 0.14 9.48
N GLU A 332 22.78 1.19 9.14
CA GLU A 332 24.24 1.13 9.03
C GLU A 332 24.88 0.61 10.33
N GLU A 333 24.47 1.16 11.47
CA GLU A 333 24.98 0.72 12.77
C GLU A 333 24.69 -0.76 13.07
N ILE A 334 23.50 -1.25 12.72
CA ILE A 334 23.12 -2.64 12.96
C ILE A 334 23.93 -3.57 12.05
N ILE A 335 24.12 -3.21 10.78
CA ILE A 335 24.95 -3.97 9.84
C ILE A 335 26.40 -4.02 10.34
N CYS A 336 26.99 -2.89 10.75
CA CYS A 336 28.33 -2.85 11.33
C CYS A 336 28.46 -3.73 12.57
N LYS A 337 27.50 -3.66 13.51
CA LYS A 337 27.49 -4.49 14.73
C LYS A 337 27.38 -5.98 14.41
N MET A 338 26.64 -6.35 13.37
CA MET A 338 26.51 -7.73 12.93
C MET A 338 27.82 -8.25 12.35
N ARG A 339 28.46 -7.49 11.45
CA ARG A 339 29.74 -7.86 10.82
C ARG A 339 30.86 -8.03 11.85
N ASN A 340 30.97 -7.12 12.81
CA ASN A 340 31.97 -7.17 13.88
C ASN A 340 31.75 -8.32 14.88
N LYS A 341 30.57 -8.95 14.91
CA LYS A 341 30.32 -10.15 15.75
C LYS A 341 30.69 -11.46 15.05
N ASN A 342 30.87 -11.41 13.73
CA ASN A 342 31.24 -12.55 12.90
C ASN A 342 32.74 -12.59 12.59
N GLU A 343 33.50 -11.58 13.03
CA GLU A 343 34.96 -11.59 13.20
C GLU A 343 35.34 -12.07 14.60
#